data_AF-W2JVM1-F1
#
_entry.id   AF-W2JVM1-F1
#
_cell.length_a   1.000
_cell.length_b   1.000
_cell.length_c   1.000
_cell.angle_alpha   90.00
_cell.angle_beta   90.00
_cell.angle_gamma   90.00
#
_symmetry.space_group_name_H-M   'P 1'
#
loop_
_entity.id
_entity.type
_entity.pdbx_description
1 polymer ?
#
loop_
_entity_poly.entity_id
_entity_poly.type
_entity_poly.pdbx_seq_one_letter_code
_entity_poly.pdbx_strand_id
1 'polypeptide(L)'
;FFQSKFQDCQLIEHQGGHFRFQVPKHSLRPYAIFGLLEENKEQLHVSEYGVSETSLEHIFNTMAAQQGEEQLLGSARYRGD
;
A
#
# COMPACT_ATOMS: atom_id res chain seq x y z
N PHE A 1 -12.05 -10.25 -2.19
CA PHE A 1 -12.21 -9.36 -3.36
C PHE A 1 -10.87 -8.78 -3.83
N PHE A 2 -10.27 -7.85 -3.08
CA PHE A 2 -9.05 -7.11 -3.47
C PHE A 2 -7.89 -8.02 -3.92
N GLN A 3 -7.47 -8.99 -3.11
CA GLN A 3 -6.40 -9.93 -3.47
C GLN A 3 -6.67 -10.76 -4.75
N SER A 4 -7.93 -10.99 -5.10
CA SER A 4 -8.30 -11.71 -6.33
C SER A 4 -8.37 -10.81 -7.56
N LYS A 5 -8.70 -9.52 -7.39
CA LYS A 5 -8.86 -8.56 -8.50
C LYS A 5 -7.60 -7.74 -8.76
N PHE A 6 -6.78 -7.55 -7.73
CA PHE A 6 -5.59 -6.71 -7.74
C PHE A 6 -4.39 -7.58 -7.38
N GLN A 7 -3.68 -8.04 -8.41
CA GLN A 7 -2.50 -8.87 -8.23
C GLN A 7 -1.47 -8.13 -7.36
N ASP A 8 -0.91 -8.85 -6.39
CA ASP A 8 0.11 -8.38 -5.46
C ASP A 8 -0.30 -7.14 -4.64
N CYS A 9 -1.60 -6.89 -4.47
CA CYS A 9 -2.06 -5.80 -3.59
C CYS A 9 -1.79 -6.12 -2.12
N GLN A 10 -1.45 -5.10 -1.35
CA GLN A 10 -1.13 -5.22 0.07
C GLN A 10 -2.03 -4.32 0.90
N LEU A 11 -2.53 -4.82 2.03
CA LEU A 11 -3.21 -4.00 3.03
C LEU A 11 -2.14 -3.25 3.84
N ILE A 12 -2.11 -1.92 3.75
CA ILE A 12 -1.11 -1.08 4.42
C ILE A 12 -1.67 -0.34 5.64
N GLU A 13 -2.99 -0.18 5.72
CA GLU A 13 -3.65 0.45 6.87
C GLU A 13 -5.04 -0.14 7.08
N HIS A 14 -5.39 -0.38 8.33
CA HIS A 14 -6.73 -0.78 8.75
C HIS A 14 -7.09 -0.05 10.04
N GLN A 15 -8.10 0.81 9.97
CA GLN A 15 -8.59 1.58 11.10
C GLN A 15 -10.12 1.65 11.10
N GLY A 16 -10.75 0.84 11.97
CA GLY A 16 -12.20 0.71 12.01
C GLY A 16 -12.76 0.20 10.67
N GLY A 17 -13.66 0.96 10.05
CA GLY A 17 -14.21 0.63 8.73
C GLY A 17 -13.36 1.09 7.54
N HIS A 18 -12.21 1.73 7.78
CA HIS A 18 -11.34 2.25 6.73
C HIS A 18 -10.18 1.31 6.45
N PHE A 19 -10.01 0.98 5.18
CA PHE A 19 -8.94 0.12 4.67
C PHE A 19 -8.17 0.85 3.60
N ARG A 20 -6.84 0.80 3.66
CA ARG A 20 -5.96 1.32 2.62
C ARG A 20 -5.17 0.18 2.02
N PHE A 21 -5.34 -0.01 0.71
CA PHE A 21 -4.61 -1.01 -0.06
C PHE A 21 -3.60 -0.33 -0.97
N GLN A 22 -2.38 -0.85 -1.00
CA GLN A 22 -1.39 -0.51 -2.00
C GLN A 22 -1.51 -1.49 -3.16
N VAL A 23 -1.74 -0.96 -4.36
CA VAL A 23 -1.82 -1.74 -5.61
C VAL A 23 -0.59 -1.43 -6.46
N PRO A 24 0.16 -2.44 -6.93
CA PRO A 24 1.32 -2.20 -7.79
C PRO A 24 0.94 -1.51 -9.11
N LYS A 25 1.80 -0.59 -9.59
CA LYS A 25 1.55 0.18 -10.83
C LYS A 25 1.35 -0.68 -12.08
N HIS A 26 1.93 -1.88 -12.12
CA HIS A 26 1.79 -2.82 -13.24
C HIS A 26 0.52 -3.67 -13.15
N SER A 27 -0.21 -3.62 -12.03
CA SER A 27 -1.41 -4.45 -11.78
C SER A 27 -2.62 -3.88 -12.52
N LEU A 28 -3.03 -2.63 -12.20
CA LEU A 28 -4.16 -1.96 -12.85
C LEU A 28 -3.97 -0.46 -12.94
N ARG A 29 -4.60 0.14 -13.96
CA ARG A 29 -4.73 1.60 -14.08
C ARG A 29 -5.82 2.11 -13.12
N PRO A 30 -5.72 3.34 -12.59
CA PRO A 30 -6.70 3.88 -11.64
C PRO A 30 -8.15 3.77 -12.13
N TYR A 31 -8.43 4.09 -13.40
CA TYR A 31 -9.78 4.01 -13.96
C TYR A 31 -10.40 2.60 -13.88
N ALA A 32 -9.59 1.54 -14.01
CA ALA A 32 -10.06 0.17 -13.92
C ALA A 32 -10.39 -0.22 -12.47
N ILE A 33 -9.62 0.32 -11.51
CA ILE A 33 -9.91 0.16 -10.08
C ILE A 33 -11.23 0.86 -9.73
N PHE A 34 -11.43 2.09 -10.21
CA PHE A 34 -12.70 2.80 -10.05
C PHE A 34 -13.88 2.00 -10.60
N GLY A 35 -13.79 1.49 -11.83
CA GLY A 35 -14.86 0.70 -12.44
C GLY A 35 -15.21 -0.55 -11.62
N LEU A 36 -14.19 -1.33 -11.22
CA LEU A 36 -14.40 -2.54 -10.41
C LEU A 36 -15.02 -2.24 -9.04
N LEU A 37 -14.66 -1.12 -8.42
CA LEU A 37 -15.24 -0.73 -7.13
C LEU A 37 -16.69 -0.26 -7.27
N GLU A 38 -17.02 0.51 -8.30
CA GLU A 38 -18.41 0.91 -8.57
C GLU A 38 -19.31 -0.30 -8.85
N GLU A 39 -18.87 -1.22 -9.72
CA GLU A 39 -19.61 -2.44 -10.08
C GLU A 39 -19.92 -3.35 -8.87
N ASN A 40 -19.10 -3.28 -7.81
CA ASN A 40 -19.21 -4.14 -6.64
C ASN A 40 -19.56 -3.37 -5.35
N LYS A 41 -19.87 -2.07 -5.45
CA LYS A 41 -20.01 -1.17 -4.28
C LYS A 41 -21.05 -1.65 -3.27
N GLU A 42 -22.21 -2.07 -3.75
CA GLU A 42 -23.31 -2.58 -2.91
C GLU A 42 -22.94 -3.90 -2.25
N GLN A 43 -22.34 -4.83 -3.00
CA GLN A 43 -21.94 -6.15 -2.51
C GLN A 43 -20.81 -6.06 -1.48
N LEU A 44 -19.93 -5.07 -1.63
CA LEU A 44 -18.82 -4.80 -0.72
C LEU A 44 -19.22 -3.89 0.46
N HIS A 45 -20.44 -3.35 0.46
CA HIS A 45 -20.93 -2.39 1.45
C HIS A 45 -19.99 -1.18 1.63
N VAL A 46 -19.45 -0.65 0.53
CA VAL A 46 -18.52 0.48 0.55
C VAL A 46 -19.30 1.80 0.56
N SER A 47 -19.22 2.54 1.66
CA SER A 47 -19.82 3.88 1.78
C SER A 47 -19.11 4.91 0.89
N GLU A 48 -17.77 4.93 0.93
CA GLU A 48 -16.92 5.85 0.18
C GLU A 48 -15.57 5.18 -0.11
N TYR A 49 -14.94 5.55 -1.22
CA TYR A 49 -13.59 5.12 -1.54
C TYR A 49 -12.87 6.19 -2.38
N GLY A 50 -11.54 6.10 -2.42
CA GLY A 50 -10.69 6.93 -3.26
C GLY A 50 -9.52 6.12 -3.81
N VAL A 51 -9.02 6.52 -4.97
CA VAL A 51 -7.79 5.98 -5.56
C VAL A 51 -6.84 7.15 -5.79
N SER A 52 -5.66 7.06 -5.21
CA SER A 52 -4.61 8.07 -5.35
C SER A 52 -3.30 7.42 -5.79
N GLU A 53 -2.47 8.19 -6.48
CA GLU A 53 -1.10 7.78 -6.73
C GLU A 53 -0.25 8.01 -5.47
N THR A 54 0.73 7.13 -5.24
CA THR A 54 1.72 7.36 -4.20
C THR A 54 2.54 8.61 -4.53
N SER A 55 2.56 9.58 -3.61
CA SER A 55 3.31 10.83 -3.82
C SER A 55 4.82 10.58 -3.86
N LEU A 56 5.56 11.42 -4.60
CA LEU A 56 7.03 11.36 -4.61
C LEU A 56 7.61 11.59 -3.20
N GLU A 57 7.04 12.51 -2.44
CA GLU A 57 7.34 12.72 -1.02
C GLU A 57 7.26 11.41 -0.23
N HIS A 58 6.15 10.68 -0.36
CA HIS A 58 5.96 9.43 0.37
C HIS A 58 7.00 8.39 -0.06
N ILE A 59 7.29 8.28 -1.36
CA ILE A 59 8.36 7.41 -1.88
C ILE A 59 9.71 7.76 -1.24
N PHE A 60 10.08 9.04 -1.20
CA PHE A 60 11.33 9.50 -0.59
C PHE A 60 11.36 9.19 0.92
N ASN A 61 10.27 9.45 1.64
CA ASN A 61 10.18 9.17 3.07
C ASN A 61 10.30 7.67 3.36
N THR A 62 9.65 6.82 2.57
CA THR A 62 9.77 5.36 2.68
C THR A 62 11.19 4.88 2.39
N MET A 63 11.84 5.42 1.35
CA MET A 63 13.24 5.08 1.03
C MET A 63 14.20 5.50 2.15
N ALA A 64 14.02 6.69 2.73
CA ALA A 64 14.85 7.18 3.82
C ALA A 64 14.66 6.38 5.12
N ALA A 65 13.42 5.98 5.42
CA ALA A 65 13.11 5.13 6.57
C ALA A 65 13.81 3.76 6.46
N GLN A 66 13.83 3.16 5.26
CA GLN A 66 14.52 1.89 5.00
C GLN A 66 16.05 2.01 5.20
N GLN A 67 16.66 3.13 4.77
CA GLN A 67 18.09 3.40 4.95
C GLN A 67 18.54 3.58 6.42
N GLY A 68 17.61 3.92 7.32
CA GLY A 68 17.87 4.02 8.75
C GLY A 68 17.92 2.65 9.46
N GLU A 69 17.17 1.67 8.97
CA GLU A 69 17.08 0.32 9.56
C GLU A 69 18.30 -0.55 9.21
N GLU A 70 18.87 -0.39 8.01
CA GLU A 70 20.06 -1.12 7.55
C GLU A 70 21.36 -0.72 8.29
N GLN A 71 21.44 0.48 8.88
CA GLN A 71 22.60 0.91 9.69
C GLN A 71 22.61 0.31 11.12
N LEU A 72 21.46 -0.08 11.65
CA LEU A 72 21.35 -0.71 12.98
C LEU A 72 21.80 -2.18 12.97
N LEU A 73 21.55 -2.93 11.88
CA LEU A 73 22.07 -4.29 11.72
C LEU A 73 23.59 -4.34 11.43
N GLY A 74 24.15 -3.28 10.82
CA GLY A 74 25.59 -3.16 10.60
C GLY A 74 26.38 -2.86 11.88
N SER A 75 25.84 -2.02 12.77
CA SER A 75 26.54 -1.63 14.01
C SER A 75 26.46 -2.65 15.15
N ALA A 76 25.43 -3.52 15.15
CA ALA A 76 25.33 -4.62 16.11
C ALA A 76 26.36 -5.76 15.88
N ARG A 77 27.03 -5.80 14.72
CA ARG A 77 28.06 -6.80 14.39
C ARG A 77 29.49 -6.41 14.78
N TYR A 78 29.72 -5.17 15.23
CA TYR A 78 31.05 -4.65 15.58
C TYR A 78 31.19 -4.26 17.07
N ARG A 79 30.32 -4.76 17.94
CA ARG A 79 30.44 -4.59 19.40
C ARG A 79 30.50 -5.95 20.08
N GLY A 80 31.56 -6.68 19.78
CA GLY A 80 31.86 -7.98 20.35
C GLY A 80 33.32 -8.33 20.09
N ASP A 81 34.23 -7.57 20.70
CA ASP A 81 35.57 -7.97 21.17
C ASP A 81 36.07 -6.90 22.17
#